data_AF-A0A952EX89-F1
#
_entry.id   AF-A0A952EX89-F1
#
_cell.length_a   1.000
_cell.length_b   1.000
_cell.length_c   1.000
_cell.angle_alpha   90.00
_cell.angle_beta   90.00
_cell.angle_gamma   90.00
#
_symmetry.space_group_name_H-M   'P 1'
#
loop_
_entity.id
_entity.type
_entity.pdbx_description
1 polymer ?
#
loop_
_entity_poly.entity_id
_entity_poly.type
_entity_poly.pdbx_seq_one_letter_code
_entity_poly.pdbx_strand_id
1 'polypeptide(L)'
;MFGQLGLALLSLLLAVPAAADPATSPADQPAQWIVVGVPAANATTGTLTAFRRVDQQWKVVLGPMPAKVGEIGVGTPADGVHRTPVGTF
;
A
#
# COMPACT_ATOMS: atom_id res chain seq x y z
N MET A 1 51.22 -15.27 41.82
CA MET A 1 51.15 -13.82 41.55
C MET A 1 49.96 -13.59 40.64
N PHE A 2 49.12 -12.62 40.99
CA PHE A 2 47.72 -12.48 40.58
C PHE A 2 47.50 -12.21 39.08
N GLY A 3 46.38 -12.72 38.57
CA GLY A 3 45.44 -11.93 37.75
C GLY A 3 45.64 -11.99 36.23
N GLN A 4 44.67 -12.56 35.52
CA GLN A 4 43.81 -11.75 34.65
C GLN A 4 42.56 -12.56 34.27
N LEU A 5 41.49 -12.35 35.04
CA LEU A 5 40.14 -12.76 34.71
C LEU A 5 39.63 -11.77 33.65
N GLY A 6 39.77 -12.12 32.36
CA GLY A 6 39.23 -11.33 31.25
C GLY A 6 37.99 -12.03 30.71
N LEU A 7 36.85 -11.76 31.35
CA LEU A 7 35.54 -12.27 30.99
C LEU A 7 35.21 -11.81 29.55
N ALA A 8 35.44 -12.67 28.55
CA ALA A 8 35.02 -12.41 27.18
C ALA A 8 33.49 -12.49 27.13
N LEU A 9 32.86 -11.32 27.13
CA LEU A 9 31.42 -11.14 26.93
C LEU A 9 31.06 -11.74 25.55
N LEU A 10 30.57 -12.98 25.56
CA LEU A 10 30.01 -13.64 24.39
C LEU A 10 28.67 -12.96 24.10
N SER A 11 28.70 -11.88 23.31
CA SER A 11 27.50 -11.22 22.80
C SER A 11 26.77 -12.18 21.87
N LEU A 12 25.82 -12.91 22.45
CA LEU A 12 24.85 -13.71 21.72
C LEU A 12 23.99 -12.76 20.88
N LEU A 13 24.36 -12.58 19.61
CA LEU A 13 23.53 -11.92 18.61
C LEU A 13 22.25 -12.76 18.45
N LEU A 14 21.20 -12.38 19.18
CA LEU A 14 19.84 -12.85 18.95
C LEU A 14 19.46 -12.44 17.51
N ALA A 15 19.51 -13.41 16.60
CA ALA A 15 19.01 -13.25 15.25
C ALA A 15 17.50 -12.97 15.33
N VAL A 16 17.12 -11.73 15.02
CA VAL A 16 15.73 -11.34 14.84
C VAL A 16 15.20 -12.13 13.64
N PRO A 17 14.08 -12.87 13.74
CA PRO A 17 13.50 -13.52 12.57
C PRO A 17 13.02 -12.41 11.63
N ALA A 18 13.63 -12.29 10.46
CA ALA A 18 13.07 -11.50 9.38
C ALA A 18 11.73 -12.14 9.01
N ALA A 19 10.64 -11.46 9.31
CA ALA A 19 9.34 -11.81 8.76
C ALA A 19 9.48 -11.74 7.23
N ALA A 20 9.38 -12.89 6.57
CA ALA A 20 9.39 -12.93 5.12
C ALA A 20 8.10 -12.29 4.62
N ASP A 21 8.19 -11.09 4.06
CA ASP A 21 7.11 -10.56 3.23
C ASP A 21 6.84 -11.57 2.10
N PRO A 22 5.58 -11.91 1.81
CA PRO A 22 5.27 -12.80 0.70
C PRO A 22 5.88 -12.22 -0.58
N ALA A 23 6.84 -12.96 -1.15
CA ALA A 23 7.49 -12.57 -2.40
C ALA A 23 6.48 -12.73 -3.54
N THR A 24 5.76 -11.66 -3.86
CA THR A 24 4.96 -11.57 -5.08
C THR A 24 5.90 -11.68 -6.27
N SER A 25 5.75 -12.73 -7.09
CA SER A 25 6.59 -12.87 -8.28
C SER A 25 6.41 -11.63 -9.18
N PRO A 26 7.40 -11.19 -9.95
CA PRO A 26 7.23 -10.08 -10.89
C PRO A 26 6.07 -10.30 -11.87
N ALA A 27 5.72 -11.56 -12.14
CA ALA A 27 4.56 -11.98 -12.93
C ALA A 27 3.20 -11.80 -12.23
N ASP A 28 3.18 -11.70 -10.90
CA ASP A 28 1.97 -11.47 -10.09
C ASP A 28 1.70 -9.98 -9.85
N GLN A 29 2.57 -9.09 -10.35
CA GLN A 29 2.30 -7.65 -10.24
C GLN A 29 1.24 -7.23 -11.28
N PRO A 30 0.20 -6.49 -10.86
CA PRO A 30 -0.84 -6.05 -11.77
C PRO A 30 -0.24 -5.19 -12.89
N ALA A 31 -0.66 -5.46 -14.13
CA ALA A 31 -0.24 -4.66 -15.29
C ALA A 31 -1.13 -3.41 -15.50
N GLN A 32 -2.18 -3.24 -14.69
CA GLN A 32 -3.15 -2.16 -14.80
C GLN A 32 -3.55 -1.66 -13.41
N TRP A 33 -3.77 -0.36 -13.29
CA TRP A 33 -4.32 0.28 -12.09
C TRP A 33 -5.44 1.23 -12.47
N ILE A 34 -6.43 1.34 -11.59
CA ILE A 34 -7.45 2.39 -11.64
C ILE A 34 -7.32 3.17 -10.34
N VAL A 35 -6.99 4.45 -10.44
CA VAL A 35 -6.82 5.33 -9.28
C VAL A 35 -8.00 6.28 -9.24
N VAL A 36 -8.70 6.28 -8.12
CA VAL A 36 -9.79 7.23 -7.82
C VAL A 36 -9.32 8.17 -6.72
N GLY A 37 -9.34 9.47 -6.99
CA GLY A 37 -8.95 10.52 -6.06
C GLY A 37 -10.10 11.48 -5.79
N VAL A 38 -10.31 11.85 -4.52
CA VAL A 38 -11.28 12.87 -4.10
C VAL A 38 -10.55 14.01 -3.39
N PRO A 39 -11.02 15.27 -3.48
CA PRO A 39 -10.34 16.42 -2.88
C PRO A 39 -10.47 16.47 -1.34
N ALA A 40 -11.46 15.79 -0.78
CA ALA A 40 -11.70 15.68 0.65
C ALA A 40 -12.45 14.37 0.95
N ALA A 41 -12.33 13.86 2.18
CA ALA A 41 -12.97 12.60 2.57
C ALA A 41 -14.50 12.63 2.47
N ASN A 42 -15.14 13.78 2.66
CA ASN A 42 -16.59 13.96 2.53
C ASN A 42 -17.05 14.40 1.13
N ALA A 43 -16.14 14.51 0.15
CA ALA A 43 -16.51 14.87 -1.21
C ALA A 43 -17.17 13.69 -1.91
N THR A 44 -18.29 13.94 -2.60
CA THR A 44 -19.04 12.92 -3.36
C THR A 44 -18.62 12.83 -4.83
N THR A 45 -17.67 13.67 -5.24
CA THR A 45 -17.14 13.73 -6.60
C THR A 45 -15.62 13.82 -6.56
N GLY A 46 -14.97 13.10 -7.46
CA GLY A 46 -13.52 13.07 -7.62
C GLY A 46 -13.14 12.82 -9.07
N THR A 47 -11.94 12.30 -9.26
CA THR A 47 -11.40 11.92 -10.56
C THR A 47 -11.00 10.45 -10.57
N LEU A 48 -11.17 9.81 -11.72
CA LEU A 48 -10.66 8.46 -12.00
C LEU A 48 -9.64 8.55 -13.13
N THR A 49 -8.48 7.90 -12.92
CA THR A 49 -7.44 7.73 -13.94
C THR A 49 -7.05 6.26 -14.01
N ALA A 50 -7.05 5.69 -15.21
CA ALA A 50 -6.57 4.34 -15.44
C ALA A 50 -5.15 4.36 -15.99
N PHE A 51 -4.33 3.45 -15.51
CA PHE A 51 -2.93 3.28 -15.86
C PHE A 51 -2.68 1.86 -16.35
N ARG A 52 -1.69 1.73 -17.24
CA ARG A 52 -1.13 0.45 -17.66
C ARG A 52 0.38 0.50 -17.51
N ARG A 53 0.97 -0.61 -17.08
CA ARG A 53 2.42 -0.76 -17.03
C ARG A 53 2.94 -1.17 -18.41
N VAL A 54 3.90 -0.42 -18.93
CA VAL A 54 4.60 -0.64 -20.20
C VAL A 54 6.08 -0.42 -19.94
N ASP A 55 6.93 -1.41 -20.23
CA ASP A 55 8.38 -1.35 -20.00
C ASP A 55 8.73 -0.92 -18.55
N GLN A 56 8.02 -1.52 -17.59
CA GLN A 56 8.10 -1.22 -16.16
C GLN A 56 7.64 0.18 -15.73
N GLN A 57 7.19 1.03 -16.66
CA GLN A 57 6.67 2.38 -16.41
C GLN A 57 5.14 2.41 -16.43
N TRP A 58 4.52 3.20 -15.55
CA TRP A 58 3.08 3.44 -15.58
C TRP A 58 2.73 4.53 -16.59
N LYS A 59 1.84 4.21 -17.53
CA LYS A 59 1.31 5.14 -18.51
C LYS A 59 -0.19 5.31 -18.30
N VAL A 60 -0.67 6.55 -18.37
CA VAL A 60 -2.12 6.82 -18.38
C VAL A 60 -2.70 6.24 -19.67
N VAL A 61 -3.74 5.44 -19.53
CA VAL A 61 -4.50 4.89 -20.66
C VAL A 61 -5.90 5.50 -20.77
N LEU A 62 -6.41 6.09 -19.68
CA LEU A 62 -7.72 6.74 -19.64
C LEU A 62 -7.81 7.75 -18.49
N GLY A 63 -8.49 8.88 -18.73
CA GLY A 63 -8.74 9.92 -17.72
C GLY A 63 -7.74 11.09 -17.76
N PRO A 64 -7.86 12.06 -16.82
CA PRO A 64 -8.79 12.06 -15.69
C PRO A 64 -10.25 12.25 -16.13
N MET A 65 -11.14 11.41 -15.62
CA MET A 65 -12.58 11.54 -15.84
C MET A 65 -13.31 11.84 -14.52
N PRO A 66 -14.43 12.58 -14.55
CA PRO A 66 -15.27 12.74 -13.36
C PRO A 66 -15.72 11.38 -12.81
N ALA A 67 -15.58 11.20 -11.50
CA ALA A 67 -16.03 10.01 -10.79
C ALA A 67 -16.97 10.40 -9.64
N LYS A 68 -18.00 9.58 -9.41
CA LYS A 68 -18.86 9.67 -8.24
C LYS A 68 -18.43 8.62 -7.22
N VAL A 69 -18.39 9.02 -5.96
CA VAL A 69 -18.15 8.11 -4.82
C VAL A 69 -19.40 8.06 -3.96
N GLY A 70 -19.35 7.32 -2.85
CA GLY A 70 -20.45 7.17 -1.92
C GLY A 70 -21.10 8.51 -1.53
N GLU A 71 -22.37 8.44 -1.15
CA GLU A 71 -23.22 9.59 -0.79
C GLU A 71 -22.61 10.46 0.30
N ILE A 72 -21.82 9.86 1.21
CA ILE A 72 -21.12 10.58 2.28
C ILE A 72 -19.59 10.63 2.07
N GLY A 73 -19.12 10.34 0.85
CA GLY A 73 -17.72 10.40 0.45
C GLY A 73 -16.97 9.07 0.58
N VAL A 74 -15.71 9.14 1.02
CA VAL A 74 -14.78 8.00 1.14
C VAL A 74 -14.33 7.79 2.59
N GLY A 75 -13.99 6.56 2.96
CA GLY A 75 -13.37 6.29 4.27
C GLY A 75 -13.30 4.80 4.60
N THR A 76 -13.13 4.47 5.89
CA THR A 76 -13.17 3.08 6.38
C THR A 76 -14.52 2.44 6.08
N PRO A 77 -14.58 1.21 5.53
CA PRO A 77 -15.83 0.50 5.27
C PRO A 77 -16.59 0.20 6.56
N ALA A 78 -17.92 0.24 6.49
CA ALA A 78 -18.82 -0.16 7.56
C ALA A 78 -20.20 -0.53 6.98
N ASP A 79 -20.87 -1.50 7.60
CA ASP A 79 -22.20 -1.95 7.16
C ASP A 79 -23.24 -0.84 7.29
N GLY A 80 -24.11 -0.73 6.28
CA GLY A 80 -25.14 0.30 6.24
C GLY A 80 -24.61 1.73 6.02
N VAL A 81 -23.32 1.91 5.75
CA VAL A 81 -22.71 3.21 5.53
C VAL A 81 -22.41 3.43 4.04
N HIS A 82 -23.09 4.38 3.42
CA HIS A 82 -22.98 4.70 1.99
C HIS A 82 -21.71 5.52 1.63
N ARG A 83 -20.53 5.03 2.02
CA ARG A 83 -19.22 5.59 1.65
C ARG A 83 -18.45 4.62 0.76
N THR A 84 -17.59 5.15 -0.10
CA THR A 84 -16.65 4.32 -0.85
C THR A 84 -15.43 3.97 0.03
N PRO A 85 -15.03 2.70 0.14
CA PRO A 85 -13.86 2.32 0.91
C PRO A 85 -12.56 2.96 0.37
N VAL A 86 -11.68 3.40 1.27
CA VAL A 86 -10.31 3.83 0.92
C VAL A 86 -9.38 2.63 1.04
N GLY A 87 -8.61 2.36 -0.01
CA GLY A 87 -7.64 1.26 -0.01
C GLY A 87 -7.17 0.87 -1.40
N THR A 88 -6.45 -0.26 -1.45
CA THR A 88 -6.09 -0.97 -2.68
C THR A 88 -6.93 -2.24 -2.75
N PHE A 89 -7.49 -2.52 -3.93
CA PHE A 89 -8.46 -3.59 -4.18
C PHE A 89 -8.07 -4.37 -5.43
#